data_AF-A0A4Y9S0H3-F1
#
_entry.id   AF-A0A4Y9S0H3-F1
#
_cell.length_a   1.000
_cell.length_b   1.000
_cell.length_c   1.000
_cell.angle_alpha   90.00
_cell.angle_beta   90.00
_cell.angle_gamma   90.00
#
_symmetry.space_group_name_H-M   'P 1'
#
loop_
_entity.id
_entity.type
_entity.pdbx_description
1 polymer ?
#
loop_
_entity_poly.entity_id
_entity_poly.type
_entity_poly.pdbx_seq_one_letter_code
_entity_poly.pdbx_strand_id
1 'polypeptide(L)'
;MTAAALPIPEEITADGESVTELARVWWNGDVPAMVIRPALRDPALMGGVLAELAWNFSRAYAGSHGLDQEQALQGIVQGWQDAHRRAEGLKGTPLMPSVSVAKISGE
;
A
#
# COMPACT_ATOMS: atom_id res chain seq x y z
N MET A 1 23.31 -5.18 -1.24
CA MET A 1 22.71 -3.88 -0.85
C MET A 1 21.43 -4.18 -0.09
N THR A 2 21.25 -3.61 1.09
CA THR A 2 20.01 -3.72 1.88
C THR A 2 19.05 -2.61 1.43
N ALA A 3 17.80 -2.95 1.15
CA ALA A 3 16.77 -1.95 0.84
C ALA A 3 16.51 -1.08 2.08
N ALA A 4 16.40 0.24 1.90
CA ALA A 4 16.03 1.15 2.98
C ALA A 4 14.59 0.86 3.44
N ALA A 5 14.38 0.74 4.75
CA ALA A 5 13.07 0.53 5.35
C ALA A 5 12.64 1.78 6.11
N LEU A 6 11.34 2.09 6.10
CA LEU A 6 10.77 3.12 6.96
C LEU A 6 10.85 2.68 8.44
N PRO A 7 11.02 3.61 9.38
CA PRO A 7 10.96 3.30 10.80
C PRO A 7 9.54 2.88 11.21
N ILE A 8 9.43 2.14 12.31
CA ILE A 8 8.13 1.88 12.94
C ILE A 8 7.65 3.22 13.54
N PRO A 9 6.41 3.66 13.26
CA PRO A 9 5.84 4.88 13.86
C PRO A 9 5.87 4.84 15.39
N GLU A 10 6.18 5.98 16.01
CA GLU A 10 6.29 6.09 17.47
C GLU A 10 4.97 5.80 18.21
N GLU A 11 3.85 6.02 17.53
CA GLU A 11 2.50 5.76 18.03
C GLU A 11 2.21 4.26 18.18
N ILE A 12 3.02 3.40 17.56
CA ILE A 12 2.95 1.95 17.73
C ILE A 12 3.78 1.57 18.96
N THR A 13 3.14 1.54 20.13
CA THR A 13 3.77 1.04 21.36
C THR A 13 3.87 -0.49 21.32
N ALA A 14 5.04 -1.01 21.66
CA ALA A 14 5.44 -2.41 21.49
C ALA A 14 4.78 -3.40 22.48
N ASP A 15 3.69 -3.02 23.16
CA ASP A 15 3.06 -3.81 24.22
C ASP A 15 2.03 -4.83 23.68
N GLY A 16 2.09 -5.13 22.37
CA GLY A 16 2.38 -6.50 21.96
C GLY A 16 1.26 -7.44 21.50
N GLU A 17 -0.03 -7.11 21.62
CA GLU A 17 -1.09 -8.04 21.13
C GLU A 17 -2.06 -7.47 20.09
N SER A 18 -2.19 -6.15 19.95
CA SER A 18 -3.24 -5.54 19.10
C SER A 18 -2.74 -4.97 17.76
N VAL A 19 -1.44 -4.75 17.60
CA VAL A 19 -0.90 -4.10 16.39
C VAL A 19 -0.34 -5.13 15.42
N THR A 20 -0.86 -5.12 14.19
CA THR A 20 -0.43 -6.02 13.12
C THR A 20 0.07 -5.23 11.91
N GLU A 21 1.33 -5.42 11.52
CA GLU A 21 1.85 -4.92 10.25
C GLU A 21 1.09 -5.59 9.08
N LEU A 22 0.52 -4.78 8.18
CA LEU A 22 -0.30 -5.26 7.05
C LEU A 22 0.52 -5.48 5.78
N ALA A 23 1.47 -4.60 5.49
CA ALA A 23 2.27 -4.66 4.27
C ALA A 23 3.61 -3.94 4.41
N ARG A 24 4.59 -4.41 3.64
CA ARG A 24 5.81 -3.68 3.31
C ARG A 24 5.93 -3.60 1.80
N VAL A 25 6.16 -2.39 1.29
CA VAL A 25 6.14 -2.08 -0.14
C VAL A 25 7.43 -1.37 -0.48
N TRP A 26 8.11 -1.83 -1.54
CA TRP A 26 9.30 -1.20 -2.09
C TRP A 26 9.06 -0.89 -3.56
N TRP A 27 9.62 0.23 -4.02
CA TRP A 27 9.69 0.52 -5.45
C TRP A 27 10.96 -0.11 -6.03
N ASN A 28 10.82 -1.00 -7.02
CA ASN A 28 11.93 -1.71 -7.63
C ASN A 28 11.91 -1.53 -9.16
N GLY A 29 12.62 -0.51 -9.65
CA GLY A 29 12.59 -0.14 -11.07
C GLY A 29 11.25 0.50 -11.43
N ASP A 30 10.39 -0.23 -12.14
CA ASP A 30 9.08 0.25 -12.61
C ASP A 30 7.89 -0.47 -11.96
N VAL A 31 8.17 -1.42 -11.05
CA VAL A 31 7.14 -2.21 -10.37
C VAL A 31 7.37 -2.21 -8.86
N PRO A 32 6.30 -2.27 -8.05
CA PRO A 32 6.47 -2.46 -6.63
C PRO A 32 6.76 -3.94 -6.32
N ALA A 33 7.63 -4.18 -5.36
CA ALA A 33 7.81 -5.46 -4.69
C ALA A 33 7.12 -5.39 -3.32
N MET A 34 6.36 -6.43 -2.94
CA MET A 34 5.51 -6.37 -1.76
C MET A 34 5.57 -7.65 -0.91
N VAL A 35 5.52 -7.44 0.41
CA VAL A 35 5.14 -8.47 1.39
C VAL A 35 3.81 -8.03 1.99
N ILE A 36 2.80 -8.89 1.94
CA ILE A 36 1.47 -8.59 2.47
C ILE A 36 1.03 -9.62 3.52
N ARG A 37 0.26 -9.16 4.50
CA ARG A 37 -0.42 -9.98 5.50
C ARG A 37 -1.93 -9.66 5.46
N PRO A 38 -2.79 -10.60 5.01
CA PRO A 38 -4.23 -10.40 5.00
C PRO A 38 -4.81 -10.60 6.42
N ALA A 39 -4.41 -9.73 7.36
CA ALA A 39 -4.80 -9.84 8.76
C ALA A 39 -6.24 -9.35 9.02
N LEU A 40 -6.78 -8.51 8.14
CA LEU A 40 -8.15 -8.02 8.22
C LEU A 40 -9.09 -9.05 7.59
N ARG A 41 -10.04 -9.55 8.39
CA ARG A 41 -11.00 -10.61 7.97
C ARG A 41 -12.04 -10.12 6.96
N ASP A 42 -12.35 -8.82 6.97
CA ASP A 42 -13.29 -8.19 6.03
C ASP A 42 -12.51 -7.38 4.98
N PRO A 43 -12.61 -7.70 3.67
CA PRO A 43 -11.94 -6.94 2.62
C PRO A 43 -12.38 -5.46 2.54
N ALA A 44 -13.59 -5.11 3.02
CA ALA A 44 -14.03 -3.72 3.09
C ALA A 44 -13.13 -2.88 3.99
N LEU A 45 -12.58 -3.47 5.07
CA LEU A 45 -11.63 -2.79 5.95
C LEU A 45 -10.32 -2.49 5.23
N MET A 46 -9.85 -3.38 4.34
CA MET A 46 -8.69 -3.08 3.50
C MET A 46 -8.99 -1.96 2.51
N GLY A 47 -10.23 -1.86 2.01
CA GLY A 47 -10.70 -0.70 1.24
C GLY A 47 -10.54 0.61 2.01
N GLY A 48 -10.90 0.64 3.29
CA GLY A 48 -10.68 1.79 4.17
C GLY A 48 -9.20 2.14 4.35
N VAL A 49 -8.34 1.14 4.56
CA VAL A 49 -6.87 1.34 4.65
C VAL A 49 -6.32 1.98 3.37
N LEU A 50 -6.74 1.51 2.20
CA LEU A 50 -6.29 2.05 0.91
C LEU A 50 -6.74 3.51 0.72
N ALA A 51 -7.94 3.87 1.16
CA ALA A 51 -8.43 5.25 1.12
C ALA A 51 -7.60 6.18 2.02
N GLU A 52 -7.31 5.75 3.26
CA GLU A 52 -6.45 6.50 4.19
C GLU A 52 -5.03 6.68 3.65
N LEU A 53 -4.47 5.66 3.01
CA LEU A 53 -3.17 5.76 2.34
C LEU A 53 -3.21 6.79 1.20
N ALA A 54 -4.22 6.75 0.34
CA ALA A 54 -4.36 7.70 -0.77
C ALA A 54 -4.46 9.16 -0.27
N TRP A 55 -5.21 9.38 0.81
CA TRP A 55 -5.32 10.68 1.46
C TRP A 55 -3.99 11.17 2.06
N ASN A 56 -3.26 10.31 2.77
CA ASN A 56 -1.99 10.69 3.36
C ASN A 56 -0.90 10.93 2.31
N PHE A 57 -0.87 10.15 1.23
CA PHE A 57 0.02 10.41 0.10
C PHE A 57 -0.31 11.73 -0.59
N SER A 58 -1.58 12.06 -0.81
CA SER A 58 -1.93 13.34 -1.44
C SER A 58 -1.48 14.54 -0.60
N ARG A 59 -1.64 14.46 0.73
CA ARG A 59 -1.08 15.46 1.67
C ARG A 59 0.43 15.58 1.57
N ALA A 60 1.13 14.45 1.50
CA ALA A 60 2.59 14.42 1.37
C ALA A 60 3.05 15.02 0.03
N TYR A 61 2.33 14.75 -1.07
CA TYR A 61 2.60 15.37 -2.37
C TYR A 61 2.41 16.90 -2.33
N ALA A 62 1.38 17.37 -1.64
CA ALA A 62 1.18 18.81 -1.47
C ALA A 62 2.33 19.46 -0.68
N GLY A 63 2.75 18.84 0.42
CA GLY A 63 3.83 19.35 1.27
C GLY A 63 5.22 19.29 0.63
N SER A 64 5.54 18.20 -0.08
CA SER A 64 6.89 17.92 -0.57
C SER A 64 7.13 18.33 -2.03
N HIS A 65 6.06 18.37 -2.84
CA HIS A 65 6.15 18.63 -4.28
C HIS A 65 5.38 19.87 -4.74
N GLY A 66 4.77 20.62 -3.80
CA GLY A 66 4.06 21.86 -4.09
C GLY A 66 2.81 21.66 -4.96
N LEU A 67 2.29 20.44 -5.03
CA LEU A 67 1.03 20.14 -5.70
C LEU A 67 -0.15 20.63 -4.86
N ASP A 68 -1.29 20.91 -5.50
CA ASP A 68 -2.54 21.00 -4.76
C ASP A 68 -2.94 19.59 -4.27
N GLN A 69 -3.40 19.48 -3.03
CA GLN A 69 -3.72 18.18 -2.43
C GLN A 69 -4.87 17.49 -3.18
N GLU A 70 -5.89 18.24 -3.60
CA GLU A 70 -7.02 17.69 -4.34
C GLU A 70 -6.55 17.16 -5.69
N GLN A 71 -5.72 17.93 -6.40
CA GLN A 71 -5.08 17.47 -7.65
C GLN A 71 -4.22 16.22 -7.45
N ALA A 72 -3.44 16.16 -6.37
CA ALA A 72 -2.62 14.98 -6.04
C ALA A 72 -3.50 13.76 -5.75
N LEU A 73 -4.60 13.93 -5.02
CA LEU A 73 -5.56 12.86 -4.74
C LEU A 73 -6.24 12.37 -6.03
N GLN A 74 -6.67 13.30 -6.89
CA GLN A 74 -7.23 12.98 -8.20
C GLN A 74 -6.24 12.18 -9.06
N GLY A 75 -4.96 12.57 -9.05
CA GLY A 75 -3.89 11.82 -9.72
C GLY A 75 -3.72 10.39 -9.22
N ILE A 76 -3.76 10.18 -7.89
CA ILE A 76 -3.71 8.85 -7.29
C ILE A 76 -4.93 8.00 -7.70
N VAL A 77 -6.14 8.57 -7.64
CA VAL A 77 -7.38 7.88 -8.03
C VAL A 77 -7.35 7.51 -9.52
N GLN A 78 -6.88 8.41 -10.38
CA GLN A 78 -6.75 8.15 -11.81
C GLN A 78 -5.76 7.00 -12.07
N GLY A 79 -4.58 7.03 -11.44
CA GLY A 79 -3.59 5.95 -11.55
C GLY A 79 -4.12 4.59 -11.07
N TRP A 80 -4.93 4.58 -10.01
CA TRP A 80 -5.62 3.38 -9.52
C TRP A 80 -6.58 2.81 -10.57
N GLN A 81 -7.41 3.65 -11.19
CA GLN A 81 -8.34 3.22 -12.24
C GLN A 81 -7.61 2.70 -13.49
N ASP A 82 -6.53 3.36 -13.89
CA ASP A 82 -5.67 2.91 -15.00
C ASP A 82 -5.01 1.56 -14.72
N ALA A 83 -4.61 1.30 -13.49
CA ALA A 83 -4.12 -0.01 -13.08
C ALA A 83 -5.21 -1.10 -13.23
N HIS A 84 -6.43 -0.84 -12.78
CA HIS A 84 -7.55 -1.80 -12.90
C HIS A 84 -7.89 -2.10 -14.35
N ARG A 85 -8.02 -1.07 -15.20
CA ARG A 85 -8.25 -1.25 -16.64
C ARG A 85 -7.17 -2.12 -17.30
N ARG A 86 -5.91 -1.91 -16.94
CA ARG A 86 -4.80 -2.75 -17.42
C ARG A 86 -4.94 -4.20 -16.95
N ALA A 87 -5.33 -4.43 -15.69
CA ALA A 87 -5.50 -5.77 -15.13
C ALA A 87 -6.61 -6.55 -15.84
N GLU A 88 -7.74 -5.89 -16.09
CA GLU A 88 -8.89 -6.45 -16.80
C GLU A 88 -8.49 -6.89 -18.22
N GLY A 89 -7.71 -6.06 -18.92
CA GLY A 89 -7.18 -6.38 -20.25
C GLY A 89 -6.26 -7.59 -20.29
N LEU A 90 -5.64 -7.96 -19.16
CA LEU A 90 -4.69 -9.07 -19.02
C LEU A 90 -5.34 -10.41 -18.62
N LYS A 91 -6.69 -10.50 -18.57
CA LYS A 91 -7.47 -11.74 -18.32
C LYS A 91 -6.95 -12.60 -17.15
N GLY A 92 -6.62 -11.97 -16.03
CA GLY A 92 -6.21 -12.68 -14.80
C GLY A 92 -4.71 -12.89 -14.64
N THR A 93 -3.87 -12.34 -15.53
CA THR A 93 -2.44 -12.20 -15.25
C THR A 93 -2.27 -11.10 -14.19
N PRO A 94 -1.60 -11.35 -13.05
CA PRO A 94 -1.35 -10.33 -12.05
C PRO A 94 -0.66 -9.12 -12.69
N LEU A 95 -1.08 -7.91 -12.34
CA LEU A 95 -0.37 -6.67 -12.70
C LEU A 95 1.10 -6.70 -12.24
N MET A 96 1.41 -7.52 -11.23
CA MET A 96 2.67 -7.51 -10.50
C MET A 96 3.13 -8.95 -10.21
N PRO A 97 4.28 -9.39 -10.76
CA PRO A 97 4.76 -10.77 -10.65
C PRO A 97 5.41 -11.11 -9.30
N SER A 98 5.54 -10.18 -8.35
CA SER A 98 6.33 -10.36 -7.12
C SER A 98 5.59 -9.91 -5.85
N VAL A 99 4.52 -10.62 -5.51
CA VAL A 99 3.84 -10.52 -4.20
C VAL A 99 4.17 -11.75 -3.38
N SER A 100 4.70 -11.56 -2.18
CA SER A 100 4.86 -12.62 -1.19
C SER A 100 3.82 -12.47 -0.08
N VAL A 101 3.05 -13.52 0.19
CA VAL A 101 2.11 -13.54 1.32
C VAL A 101 2.84 -14.05 2.55
N ALA A 102 2.91 -13.24 3.60
CA ALA A 102 3.48 -13.67 4.87
C ALA A 102 2.54 -14.67 5.56
N LYS A 103 3.08 -15.78 6.08
CA LYS A 103 2.30 -16.72 6.89
C LYS A 103 1.78 -16.02 8.15
N ILE A 104 0.52 -16.26 8.49
CA ILE A 104 -0.04 -15.89 9.80
C ILE A 104 0.44 -16.97 10.77
N SER A 105 1.29 -16.62 11.73
CA SER A 105 1.70 -17.54 12.79
C SER A 105 0.57 -17.68 13.81
N GLY A 106 -0.13 -18.83 13.79
CA GLY A 106 -1.16 -19.19 14.76
C GLY A 106 -2.33 -19.99 14.17
N GLU A 107 -2.12 -21.29 13.95
CA GLU A 107 -3.11 -22.37 14.10
C GLU A 107 -2.46 -23.47 14.95
#